data_AF-A0A7C6Z117-F1
#
_entry.id   AF-A0A7C6Z117-F1
#
_cell.length_a   1.000
_cell.length_b   1.000
_cell.length_c   1.000
_cell.angle_alpha   90.00
_cell.angle_beta   90.00
_cell.angle_gamma   90.00
#
_symmetry.space_group_name_H-M   'P 1'
#
loop_
_entity.id
_entity.type
_entity.pdbx_description
1 polymer ?
#
loop_
_entity_poly.entity_id
_entity_poly.type
_entity_poly.pdbx_seq_one_letter_code
_entity_poly.pdbx_strand_id
1 'polypeptide(L)'
;MRLSFHANANLPDRPYIRASYSQAKFEHDRIMNEILRFAGEEAFAGPVTTIHWGDATLETVRALRSSGVCAFVGSFRYHDPNNISIRYYLNAEQCALLNIYGFYYDKQEDVYFIRYGASIQRNAITDIAPEFKLFEKQHPLYTFKELCVHEQYFYPHYVNYMPDYYERFDTAIRWCVDNGYEPAFISDMLEF
;
A
#
# COMPACT_ATOMS: atom_id res chain seq x y z
N MET A 1 -1.15 16.30 -0.77
CA MET A 1 -0.76 15.10 0.01
C MET A 1 -1.98 14.65 0.80
N ARG A 2 -2.26 13.34 0.85
CA ARG A 2 -3.33 12.79 1.71
C ARG A 2 -2.69 11.88 2.77
N LEU A 3 -3.24 11.88 3.98
CA LEU A 3 -2.76 11.19 5.16
C LEU A 3 -3.78 10.12 5.58
N SER A 4 -3.30 8.96 6.00
CA SER A 4 -4.15 7.86 6.46
C SER A 4 -3.56 7.17 7.69
N PHE A 5 -4.34 6.31 8.33
CA PHE A 5 -3.86 5.47 9.42
C PHE A 5 -2.91 4.37 8.92
N HIS A 6 -1.65 4.40 9.35
CA HIS A 6 -0.69 3.34 9.06
C HIS A 6 -0.53 2.35 10.23
N ALA A 7 -0.22 2.90 11.42
CA ALA A 7 -0.14 2.19 12.68
C ALA A 7 -0.08 3.16 13.86
N ASN A 8 -0.33 2.62 15.05
CA ASN A 8 -0.12 3.32 16.31
C ASN A 8 1.36 3.62 16.63
N ALA A 9 2.26 2.74 16.20
CA ALA A 9 3.70 2.88 16.38
C ALA A 9 4.44 2.05 15.32
N ASN A 10 5.70 2.43 15.05
CA ASN A 10 6.57 1.69 14.12
C ASN A 10 7.05 0.34 14.67
N LEU A 11 7.11 0.18 16.00
CA LEU A 11 7.52 -1.06 16.65
C LEU A 11 6.45 -1.53 17.63
N PRO A 12 6.26 -2.85 17.78
CA PRO A 12 6.91 -3.94 17.03
C PRO A 12 6.47 -3.98 15.55
N ASP A 13 7.29 -4.61 14.69
CA ASP A 13 7.11 -4.65 13.23
C ASP A 13 5.68 -4.99 12.77
N ARG A 14 5.08 -6.06 13.29
CA ARG A 14 3.77 -6.53 12.82
C ARG A 14 2.73 -6.38 13.92
N PRO A 15 2.26 -5.17 14.23
CA PRO A 15 1.37 -4.95 15.37
C PRO A 15 -0.04 -5.53 15.12
N TYR A 16 -0.46 -5.67 13.86
CA TYR A 16 -1.84 -6.04 13.51
C TYR A 16 -2.07 -7.50 13.12
N ILE A 17 -1.05 -8.36 13.13
CA ILE A 17 -1.21 -9.79 12.77
C ILE A 17 -1.98 -10.61 13.81
N ARG A 18 -2.20 -10.04 14.99
CA ARG A 18 -2.99 -10.61 16.09
C ARG A 18 -3.92 -9.58 16.73
N ALA A 19 -4.10 -8.42 16.11
CA ALA A 19 -4.92 -7.37 16.68
C ALA A 19 -6.39 -7.78 16.68
N SER A 20 -7.09 -7.39 17.75
CA SER A 20 -8.53 -7.50 17.85
C SER A 20 -9.21 -6.31 17.18
N TYR A 21 -10.52 -6.46 16.91
CA TYR A 21 -11.34 -5.36 16.42
C TYR A 21 -11.22 -4.12 17.32
N SER A 22 -11.37 -4.28 18.63
CA SER A 22 -11.37 -3.16 19.58
C SER A 22 -10.04 -2.43 19.63
N GLN A 23 -8.92 -3.15 19.54
CA GLN A 23 -7.59 -2.53 19.48
C GLN A 23 -7.45 -1.70 18.19
N ALA A 24 -7.72 -2.32 17.04
CA ALA A 24 -7.57 -1.67 15.74
C ALA A 24 -8.48 -0.43 15.62
N LYS A 25 -9.74 -0.53 16.07
CA LYS A 25 -10.70 0.57 16.05
C LYS A 25 -10.22 1.75 16.89
N PHE A 26 -9.80 1.48 18.12
CA PHE A 26 -9.32 2.51 19.03
C PHE A 26 -8.10 3.25 18.48
N GLU A 27 -7.11 2.51 17.98
CA GLU A 27 -5.89 3.07 17.42
C GLU A 27 -6.15 3.87 16.13
N HIS A 28 -7.01 3.32 15.24
CA HIS A 28 -7.45 3.99 14.03
C HIS A 28 -8.12 5.34 14.33
N ASP A 29 -9.15 5.34 15.19
CA ASP A 29 -9.93 6.53 15.49
C ASP A 29 -9.07 7.62 16.12
N ARG A 30 -8.15 7.24 17.01
CA ARG A 30 -7.23 8.19 17.63
C ARG A 30 -6.35 8.88 16.59
N ILE A 31 -5.76 8.13 15.67
CA ILE A 31 -4.87 8.69 14.64
C ILE A 31 -5.66 9.50 13.61
N MET A 32 -6.82 9.02 13.19
CA MET A 32 -7.72 9.75 12.31
C MET A 32 -8.08 11.12 12.91
N ASN A 33 -8.48 11.15 14.19
CA ASN A 33 -8.81 12.39 14.88
C ASN A 33 -7.62 13.35 14.94
N GLU A 34 -6.40 12.84 15.12
CA GLU A 34 -5.21 13.70 15.07
C GLU A 34 -4.97 14.25 13.66
N ILE A 35 -5.03 13.41 12.61
CA ILE A 35 -4.91 13.85 11.21
C ILE A 35 -5.92 14.95 10.91
N LEU A 36 -7.18 14.75 11.26
CA LEU A 36 -8.24 15.75 11.07
C LEU A 36 -7.96 17.03 11.86
N ARG A 37 -7.47 16.91 13.10
CA ARG A 37 -7.18 18.06 13.97
C ARG A 37 -6.04 18.94 13.43
N PHE A 38 -4.95 18.36 12.92
CA PHE A 38 -3.78 19.13 12.51
C PHE A 38 -3.72 19.43 11.00
N ALA A 39 -4.30 18.58 10.15
CA ALA A 39 -4.23 18.71 8.69
C ALA A 39 -5.58 19.00 8.02
N GLY A 40 -6.71 18.83 8.74
CA GLY A 40 -8.04 19.04 8.20
C GLY A 40 -8.56 17.90 7.32
N GLU A 41 -9.82 18.00 6.92
CA GLU A 41 -10.52 16.98 6.11
C GLU A 41 -9.93 16.81 4.72
N GLU A 42 -9.50 17.89 4.07
CA GLU A 42 -8.92 17.86 2.71
C GLU A 42 -7.65 17.01 2.63
N ALA A 43 -6.91 16.93 3.73
CA ALA A 43 -5.70 16.13 3.82
C ALA A 43 -5.97 14.68 4.26
N PHE A 44 -7.19 14.31 4.65
CA PHE A 44 -7.49 12.96 5.10
C PHE A 44 -7.82 12.05 3.91
N ALA A 45 -7.11 10.92 3.80
CA ALA A 45 -7.32 9.96 2.72
C ALA A 45 -8.61 9.15 2.88
N GLY A 46 -9.21 9.13 4.08
CA GLY A 46 -10.51 8.54 4.41
C GLY A 46 -10.64 7.07 4.00
N PRO A 47 -11.21 6.77 2.83
CA PRO A 47 -11.47 5.42 2.37
C PRO A 47 -10.24 4.54 2.08
N VAL A 48 -9.02 5.08 1.98
CA VAL A 48 -7.84 4.31 1.53
C VAL A 48 -6.77 4.29 2.61
N THR A 49 -6.19 3.12 2.87
CA THR A 49 -4.99 3.05 3.70
C THR A 49 -4.02 1.91 3.36
N THR A 50 -2.78 2.06 3.81
CA THR A 50 -1.76 1.00 3.88
C THR A 50 -1.50 0.72 5.36
N ILE A 51 -1.87 -0.46 5.86
CA ILE A 51 -1.52 -0.85 7.24
C ILE A 51 -0.01 -1.14 7.34
N HIS A 52 0.59 -0.87 8.50
CA HIS A 52 1.99 -1.20 8.77
C HIS A 52 2.31 -2.67 8.47
N TRP A 53 3.42 -2.87 7.75
CA TRP A 53 3.82 -4.14 7.12
C TRP A 53 2.85 -4.73 6.10
N GLY A 54 1.73 -4.08 5.80
CA GLY A 54 0.73 -4.53 4.85
C GLY A 54 0.10 -5.87 5.25
N ASP A 55 -0.05 -6.14 6.55
CA ASP A 55 -0.59 -7.39 7.04
C ASP A 55 -1.40 -7.22 8.33
N ALA A 56 -2.61 -7.78 8.35
CA ALA A 56 -3.53 -7.66 9.47
C ALA A 56 -4.55 -8.79 9.54
N THR A 57 -5.19 -8.93 10.70
CA THR A 57 -6.33 -9.84 10.89
C THR A 57 -7.59 -9.36 10.15
N LEU A 58 -8.53 -10.29 9.91
CA LEU A 58 -9.89 -9.96 9.44
C LEU A 58 -10.58 -8.95 10.38
N GLU A 59 -10.41 -9.12 11.69
CA GLU A 59 -10.99 -8.22 12.68
C GLU A 59 -10.43 -6.79 12.60
N THR A 60 -9.16 -6.64 12.22
CA THR A 60 -8.57 -5.32 11.93
C THR A 60 -9.21 -4.69 10.70
N VAL A 61 -9.39 -5.47 9.62
CA VAL A 61 -10.05 -4.98 8.41
C VAL A 61 -11.49 -4.53 8.70
N ARG A 62 -12.26 -5.32 9.46
CA ARG A 62 -13.61 -4.95 9.92
C ARG A 62 -13.64 -3.68 10.76
N ALA A 63 -12.68 -3.50 11.66
CA ALA A 63 -12.58 -2.31 12.50
C ALA A 63 -12.32 -1.03 11.69
N LEU A 64 -11.46 -1.13 10.68
CA LEU A 64 -11.19 -0.01 9.78
C LEU A 64 -12.36 0.22 8.82
N ARG A 65 -13.00 -0.85 8.34
CA ARG A 65 -14.21 -0.77 7.51
C ARG A 65 -15.35 -0.04 8.20
N SER A 66 -15.58 -0.32 9.49
CA SER A 66 -16.59 0.40 10.28
C SER A 66 -16.26 1.88 10.52
N SER A 67 -15.04 2.30 10.20
CA SER A 67 -14.59 3.70 10.24
C SER A 67 -14.55 4.35 8.84
N GLY A 68 -15.07 3.68 7.82
CA GLY A 68 -15.17 4.21 6.46
C GLY A 68 -14.02 3.82 5.51
N VAL A 69 -13.04 3.03 5.95
CA VAL A 69 -12.00 2.50 5.06
C VAL A 69 -12.62 1.48 4.11
N CYS A 70 -12.42 1.65 2.82
CA CYS A 70 -12.93 0.78 1.77
C CYS A 70 -11.81 0.09 0.98
N ALA A 71 -10.56 0.57 1.06
CA ALA A 71 -9.45 0.05 0.29
C ALA A 71 -8.17 -0.11 1.12
N PHE A 72 -7.56 -1.29 1.03
CA PHE A 72 -6.32 -1.67 1.69
C PHE A 72 -5.22 -1.89 0.67
N VAL A 73 -4.16 -1.11 0.79
CA VAL A 73 -3.00 -1.16 -0.10
C VAL A 73 -1.92 -2.03 0.54
N GLY A 74 -1.29 -2.91 -0.23
CA GLY A 74 -0.42 -3.94 0.32
C GLY A 74 0.40 -4.71 -0.73
N SER A 75 1.38 -5.50 -0.28
CA SER A 75 2.18 -6.35 -1.18
C SER A 75 1.55 -7.71 -1.48
N PHE A 76 0.60 -8.18 -0.68
CA PHE A 76 -0.15 -9.45 -0.85
C PHE A 76 0.72 -10.65 -1.31
N ARG A 77 1.86 -10.84 -0.66
CA ARG A 77 2.76 -11.97 -0.88
C ARG A 77 2.30 -13.16 -0.07
N TYR A 78 1.62 -14.10 -0.74
CA TYR A 78 1.17 -15.33 -0.10
C TYR A 78 2.35 -16.26 0.23
N HIS A 79 3.18 -16.56 -0.78
CA HIS A 79 4.44 -17.29 -0.65
C HIS A 79 5.60 -16.29 -0.72
N ASP A 80 6.46 -16.29 0.29
CA ASP A 80 7.69 -15.50 0.34
C ASP A 80 8.89 -16.44 0.54
N PRO A 81 10.01 -16.27 -0.17
CA PRO A 81 11.20 -17.10 0.01
C PRO A 81 11.76 -17.11 1.43
N ASN A 82 11.49 -16.07 2.23
CA ASN A 82 11.89 -16.01 3.63
C ASN A 82 10.79 -16.51 4.59
N ASN A 83 9.73 -17.13 4.06
CA ASN A 83 8.59 -17.69 4.78
C ASN A 83 7.77 -16.65 5.58
N ILE A 84 7.84 -15.37 5.22
CA ILE A 84 7.02 -14.30 5.82
C ILE A 84 5.90 -13.94 4.85
N SER A 85 4.74 -14.55 5.06
CA SER A 85 3.51 -14.20 4.34
C SER A 85 3.02 -12.81 4.76
N ILE A 86 2.69 -11.96 3.79
CA ILE A 86 2.12 -10.61 3.95
C ILE A 86 0.87 -10.58 3.08
N ARG A 87 -0.30 -10.87 3.64
CA ARG A 87 -1.50 -11.18 2.84
C ARG A 87 -2.81 -10.82 3.51
N TYR A 88 -2.76 -10.14 4.65
CA TYR A 88 -3.88 -9.99 5.56
C TYR A 88 -4.45 -11.38 5.90
N TYR A 89 -5.77 -11.53 5.84
CA TYR A 89 -6.46 -12.81 6.01
C TYR A 89 -6.66 -13.56 4.68
N LEU A 90 -6.24 -13.00 3.54
CA LEU A 90 -6.55 -13.55 2.22
C LEU A 90 -5.90 -14.90 1.98
N ASN A 91 -6.59 -15.77 1.24
CA ASN A 91 -6.08 -17.08 0.85
C ASN A 91 -5.21 -17.00 -0.43
N ALA A 92 -4.69 -18.16 -0.87
CA ALA A 92 -3.80 -18.25 -2.02
C ALA A 92 -4.47 -17.82 -3.34
N GLU A 93 -5.72 -18.22 -3.56
CA GLU A 93 -6.48 -17.87 -4.77
C GLU A 93 -6.75 -16.37 -4.85
N GLN A 94 -7.17 -15.76 -3.74
CA GLN A 94 -7.40 -14.31 -3.65
C GLN A 94 -6.10 -13.53 -3.93
N CYS A 95 -4.97 -13.96 -3.37
CA CYS A 95 -3.67 -13.37 -3.67
C CYS A 95 -3.23 -13.58 -5.13
N ALA A 96 -3.60 -14.71 -5.74
CA ALA A 96 -3.33 -14.97 -7.16
C ALA A 96 -4.12 -14.02 -8.07
N LEU A 97 -5.38 -13.74 -7.74
CA LEU A 97 -6.19 -12.74 -8.46
C LEU A 97 -5.55 -11.34 -8.40
N LEU A 98 -5.05 -10.94 -7.23
CA LEU A 98 -4.27 -9.70 -7.05
C LEU A 98 -3.03 -9.63 -7.96
N ASN A 99 -2.37 -10.76 -8.23
CA ASN A 99 -1.22 -10.81 -9.14
C ASN A 99 -1.60 -10.70 -10.62
N ILE A 100 -2.84 -11.04 -10.97
CA ILE A 100 -3.35 -10.99 -12.34
C ILE A 100 -3.90 -9.59 -12.64
N TYR A 101 -4.73 -9.05 -11.75
CA TYR A 101 -5.51 -7.82 -11.98
C TYR A 101 -4.96 -6.59 -11.24
N GLY A 102 -4.06 -6.78 -10.28
CA GLY A 102 -3.58 -5.72 -9.39
C GLY A 102 -4.49 -5.40 -8.22
N PHE A 103 -5.73 -5.85 -8.23
CA PHE A 103 -6.67 -5.68 -7.14
C PHE A 103 -7.51 -6.94 -6.91
N TYR A 104 -8.16 -7.01 -5.75
CA TYR A 104 -9.19 -7.99 -5.43
C TYR A 104 -10.27 -7.33 -4.59
N TYR A 105 -11.53 -7.53 -4.97
CA TYR A 105 -12.68 -7.06 -4.20
C TYR A 105 -13.24 -8.20 -3.36
N ASP A 106 -13.16 -8.06 -2.04
CA ASP A 106 -13.77 -8.99 -1.11
C ASP A 106 -15.23 -8.58 -0.87
N LYS A 107 -16.14 -9.31 -1.53
CA LYS A 107 -17.59 -9.08 -1.42
C LYS A 107 -18.15 -9.32 -0.02
N GLN A 108 -17.50 -10.16 0.79
CA GLN A 108 -18.01 -10.51 2.10
C GLN A 108 -17.80 -9.36 3.09
N GLU A 109 -16.63 -8.74 3.03
CA GLU A 109 -16.25 -7.65 3.92
C GLU A 109 -16.43 -6.27 3.28
N ASP A 110 -16.84 -6.23 2.00
CA ASP A 110 -17.12 -5.01 1.23
C ASP A 110 -15.91 -4.06 1.18
N VAL A 111 -14.75 -4.62 0.81
CA VAL A 111 -13.46 -3.91 0.74
C VAL A 111 -12.65 -4.30 -0.50
N TYR A 112 -11.89 -3.35 -1.01
CA TYR A 112 -10.87 -3.55 -2.04
C TYR A 112 -9.51 -3.81 -1.40
N PHE A 113 -8.78 -4.75 -1.96
CA PHE A 113 -7.35 -4.93 -1.75
C PHE A 113 -6.62 -4.51 -3.02
N ILE A 114 -5.62 -3.64 -2.91
CA ILE A 114 -4.90 -3.04 -4.04
C ILE A 114 -3.41 -3.27 -3.88
N ARG A 115 -2.84 -4.01 -4.82
CA ARG A 115 -1.44 -4.39 -4.76
C ARG A 115 -0.55 -3.19 -5.06
N TYR A 116 0.50 -3.00 -4.27
CA TYR A 116 1.59 -2.09 -4.60
C TYR A 116 2.82 -2.78 -5.17
N GLY A 117 3.60 -2.02 -5.95
CA GLY A 117 4.95 -2.37 -6.35
C GLY A 117 6.00 -1.68 -5.47
N ALA A 118 6.62 -2.41 -4.56
CA ALA A 118 7.75 -1.88 -3.75
C ALA A 118 9.13 -2.17 -4.36
N SER A 119 9.18 -2.74 -5.57
CA SER A 119 10.44 -3.14 -6.22
C SER A 119 11.37 -1.95 -6.47
N ILE A 120 10.83 -0.76 -6.79
CA ILE A 120 11.63 0.46 -7.07
C ILE A 120 12.65 0.74 -5.96
N GLN A 121 12.27 0.50 -4.70
CA GLN A 121 13.15 0.77 -3.56
C GLN A 121 14.43 -0.08 -3.56
N ARG A 122 14.46 -1.20 -4.31
CA ARG A 122 15.58 -2.16 -4.33
C ARG A 122 16.19 -2.38 -5.71
N ASN A 123 15.57 -1.82 -6.76
CA ASN A 123 16.06 -1.97 -8.13
C ASN A 123 17.16 -0.95 -8.44
N ALA A 124 18.12 -1.34 -9.27
CA ALA A 124 19.04 -0.38 -9.87
C ALA A 124 18.29 0.52 -10.85
N ILE A 125 18.72 1.78 -11.00
CA ILE A 125 18.09 2.75 -11.91
C ILE A 125 18.02 2.21 -13.35
N THR A 126 19.06 1.49 -13.79
CA THR A 126 19.14 0.88 -15.12
C THR A 126 18.08 -0.19 -15.39
N ASP A 127 17.53 -0.79 -14.33
CA ASP A 127 16.62 -1.93 -14.43
C ASP A 127 15.14 -1.51 -14.35
N ILE A 128 14.85 -0.27 -13.94
CA ILE A 128 13.49 0.25 -13.79
C ILE A 128 12.69 0.12 -15.10
N ALA A 129 13.19 0.71 -16.19
CA ALA A 129 12.49 0.69 -17.47
C ALA A 129 12.37 -0.73 -18.09
N PRO A 130 13.44 -1.56 -18.11
CA PRO A 130 13.34 -2.96 -18.54
C PRO A 130 12.31 -3.77 -17.72
N GLU A 131 12.30 -3.64 -16.40
CA GLU A 131 11.37 -4.37 -15.54
C GLU A 131 9.92 -3.92 -15.74
N PHE A 132 9.68 -2.62 -15.90
CA PHE A 132 8.31 -2.13 -16.14
C PHE A 132 7.75 -2.64 -17.47
N LYS A 133 8.56 -2.67 -18.53
CA LYS A 133 8.18 -3.26 -19.82
C LYS A 133 7.92 -4.76 -19.71
N LEU A 134 8.77 -5.47 -18.98
CA LEU A 134 8.58 -6.91 -18.75
C LEU A 134 7.30 -7.17 -17.96
N PHE A 135 7.04 -6.38 -16.93
CA PHE A 135 5.84 -6.48 -16.11
C PHE A 135 4.58 -6.29 -16.94
N GLU A 136 4.50 -5.24 -17.78
CA GLU A 136 3.34 -5.03 -18.66
C GLU A 136 3.10 -6.19 -19.62
N LYS A 137 4.19 -6.75 -20.17
CA LYS A 137 4.10 -7.92 -21.05
C LYS A 137 3.58 -9.16 -20.32
N GLN A 138 3.97 -9.36 -19.06
CA GLN A 138 3.61 -10.52 -18.26
C GLN A 138 2.24 -10.39 -17.57
N HIS A 139 1.82 -9.16 -17.29
CA HIS A 139 0.61 -8.83 -16.54
C HIS A 139 -0.30 -7.87 -17.35
N PRO A 140 -0.79 -8.28 -18.53
CA PRO A 140 -1.55 -7.40 -19.41
C PRO A 140 -2.91 -6.95 -18.83
N LEU A 141 -3.39 -7.62 -17.78
CA LEU A 141 -4.64 -7.28 -17.06
C LEU A 141 -4.39 -6.38 -15.83
N TYR A 142 -3.13 -6.09 -15.51
CA TYR A 142 -2.74 -5.20 -14.44
C TYR A 142 -2.55 -3.80 -15.03
N THR A 143 -3.60 -2.98 -14.97
CA THR A 143 -3.73 -1.75 -15.76
C THR A 143 -3.23 -0.47 -15.08
N PHE A 144 -2.71 -0.56 -13.86
CA PHE A 144 -2.15 0.58 -13.12
C PHE A 144 -0.80 0.22 -12.51
N LYS A 145 -0.06 1.22 -12.03
CA LYS A 145 1.18 1.02 -11.27
C LYS A 145 1.11 1.84 -9.99
N GLU A 146 1.07 1.18 -8.85
CA GLU A 146 1.25 1.84 -7.55
C GLU A 146 2.75 1.78 -7.19
N LEU A 147 3.31 2.96 -6.93
CA LEU A 147 4.73 3.14 -6.60
C LEU A 147 4.88 3.48 -5.11
N CYS A 148 5.23 2.47 -4.31
CA CYS A 148 5.35 2.62 -2.87
C CYS A 148 6.73 3.16 -2.45
N VAL A 149 6.73 4.20 -1.60
CA VAL A 149 7.93 4.89 -1.12
C VAL A 149 7.94 4.98 0.42
N HIS A 150 9.14 4.96 1.01
CA HIS A 150 9.36 5.37 2.40
C HIS A 150 10.08 6.72 2.39
N GLU A 151 9.40 7.79 2.81
CA GLU A 151 9.97 9.14 2.79
C GLU A 151 11.28 9.24 3.60
N GLN A 152 11.39 8.47 4.69
CA GLN A 152 12.58 8.45 5.55
C GLN A 152 13.87 8.11 4.79
N TYR A 153 13.79 7.34 3.70
CA TYR A 153 14.97 6.85 2.97
C TYR A 153 15.62 7.96 2.12
N PHE A 154 14.96 9.10 1.92
CA PHE A 154 15.54 10.27 1.24
C PHE A 154 16.56 11.03 2.09
N TYR A 155 16.57 10.84 3.41
CA TYR A 155 17.29 11.73 4.31
C TYR A 155 18.62 11.14 4.82
N PRO A 156 19.79 11.79 4.63
CA PRO A 156 21.10 11.26 4.99
C PRO A 156 21.31 10.87 6.45
N HIS A 157 20.50 11.42 7.36
CA HIS A 157 20.59 11.14 8.79
C HIS A 157 19.79 9.90 9.22
N TYR A 158 19.01 9.31 8.31
CA TYR A 158 18.23 8.11 8.60
C TYR A 158 19.08 6.85 8.42
N VAL A 159 18.90 5.86 9.29
CA VAL A 159 19.73 4.64 9.34
C VAL A 159 19.70 3.83 8.05
N ASN A 160 18.58 3.85 7.32
CA ASN A 160 18.45 3.19 6.00
C ASN A 160 18.41 4.20 4.85
N TYR A 161 19.11 5.33 4.98
CA TYR A 161 19.27 6.29 3.89
C TYR A 161 19.80 5.60 2.62
N MET A 162 19.20 5.95 1.48
CA MET A 162 19.60 5.46 0.16
C MET A 162 20.02 6.66 -0.71
N PRO A 163 21.30 6.80 -1.09
CA PRO A 163 21.81 8.01 -1.75
C PRO A 163 21.23 8.26 -3.13
N ASP A 164 20.81 7.23 -3.84
CA ASP A 164 20.22 7.28 -5.18
C ASP A 164 18.68 7.16 -5.17
N TYR A 165 18.05 7.21 -3.99
CA TYR A 165 16.61 6.97 -3.84
C TYR A 165 15.77 7.97 -4.66
N TYR A 166 16.15 9.24 -4.64
CA TYR A 166 15.51 10.28 -5.46
C TYR A 166 15.55 9.94 -6.95
N GLU A 167 16.73 9.59 -7.47
CA GLU A 167 16.93 9.30 -8.89
C GLU A 167 16.13 8.07 -9.33
N ARG A 168 15.99 7.05 -8.48
CA ARG A 168 15.14 5.88 -8.75
C ARG A 168 13.67 6.27 -8.93
N PHE A 169 13.10 7.05 -8.03
CA PHE A 169 11.70 7.45 -8.12
C PHE A 169 11.46 8.45 -9.26
N ASP A 170 12.34 9.43 -9.47
CA ASP A 170 12.26 10.35 -10.61
C ASP A 170 12.30 9.58 -11.94
N THR A 171 13.19 8.59 -12.07
CA THR A 171 13.27 7.73 -13.25
C THR A 171 11.98 6.92 -13.47
N ALA A 172 11.45 6.30 -12.41
CA ALA A 172 10.22 5.51 -12.49
C ALA A 172 9.00 6.38 -12.87
N ILE A 173 8.87 7.56 -12.26
CA ILE A 173 7.77 8.49 -12.52
C ILE A 173 7.85 9.02 -13.96
N ARG A 174 9.03 9.43 -14.44
CA ARG A 174 9.22 9.86 -15.83
C ARG A 174 8.85 8.78 -16.82
N TRP A 175 9.29 7.54 -16.56
CA TRP A 175 8.90 6.42 -17.40
C TRP A 175 7.38 6.25 -17.47
N CYS A 176 6.66 6.36 -16.34
CA CYS A 176 5.19 6.29 -16.32
C CYS A 176 4.58 7.40 -17.19
N VAL A 177 5.01 8.65 -17.02
CA VAL A 177 4.51 9.80 -17.81
C VAL A 177 4.79 9.61 -19.31
N ASP A 178 6.01 9.21 -19.67
CA ASP A 178 6.41 8.99 -21.06
C ASP A 178 5.63 7.85 -21.75
N ASN A 179 5.06 6.93 -20.97
CA ASN A 179 4.23 5.81 -21.45
C ASN A 179 2.73 6.05 -21.25
N GLY A 180 2.31 7.29 -20.96
CA GLY A 180 0.90 7.69 -20.94
C GLY A 180 0.14 7.38 -19.65
N TYR A 181 0.84 7.07 -18.55
CA TYR A 181 0.21 6.96 -17.23
C TYR A 181 -0.06 8.35 -16.65
N GLU A 182 -1.21 8.50 -16.00
CA GLU A 182 -1.58 9.70 -15.27
C GLU A 182 -1.61 9.43 -13.75
N PRO A 183 -1.19 10.40 -12.92
CA PRO A 183 -1.28 10.26 -11.47
C PRO A 183 -2.75 10.35 -11.03
N ALA A 184 -3.17 9.43 -10.16
CA ALA A 184 -4.51 9.42 -9.58
C ALA A 184 -4.47 9.01 -8.11
N PHE A 185 -5.43 9.48 -7.32
CA PHE A 185 -5.68 8.88 -6.01
C PHE A 185 -6.53 7.62 -6.19
N ILE A 186 -6.25 6.59 -5.40
CA ILE A 186 -7.03 5.35 -5.40
C ILE A 186 -8.51 5.62 -5.12
N SER A 187 -8.82 6.58 -4.25
CA SER A 187 -10.19 6.97 -3.96
C SER A 187 -10.93 7.55 -5.15
N ASP A 188 -10.22 8.22 -6.06
CA ASP A 188 -10.83 8.77 -7.28
C ASP A 188 -11.08 7.64 -8.30
N MET A 189 -10.24 6.58 -8.31
CA MET A 189 -10.40 5.43 -9.22
C MET A 189 -11.54 4.47 -8.81
N LEU A 190 -11.89 4.43 -7.53
CA LEU A 190 -12.89 3.50 -7.01
C LEU A 190 -14.33 4.06 -7.03
N GLU A 191 -14.51 5.33 -7.46
CA GLU A 191 -15.81 6.01 -7.57
C GLU A 191 -16.74 5.75 -6.37
N PHE A 192 -16.27 6.06 -5.16
CA PHE A 192 -17.08 5.96 -3.94
C PHE A 192 -18.23 6.96 -3.91
#